data_AF-A0A1H3SBC4-F1
#
_entry.id   AF-A0A1H3SBC4-F1
#
_cell.length_a   1.000
_cell.length_b   1.000
_cell.length_c   1.000
_cell.angle_alpha   90.00
_cell.angle_beta   90.00
_cell.angle_gamma   90.00
#
_symmetry.space_group_name_H-M   'P 1'
#
loop_
_entity.id
_entity.type
_entity.pdbx_description
1 polymer ?
#
loop_
_entity_poly.entity_id
_entity_poly.type
_entity_poly.pdbx_seq_one_letter_code
_entity_poly.pdbx_strand_id
1 'polypeptide(L)'
;MVNKDIQREEDLNEIKSAYKPRLFLPVYTSIICIAPYLHLLLDIVSEEYDRLLTVALIAAPTIAVIAVVWTRYSYQVKEYKKEVNDYLADPENYDW
;
A
#
# COMPACT_ATOMS: atom_id res chain seq x y z
N MET A 1 -1.42 1.09 41.45
CA MET A 1 -0.62 1.87 40.49
C MET A 1 -0.41 0.98 39.29
N VAL A 2 -1.08 1.28 38.18
CA VAL A 2 -0.79 0.60 36.91
C VAL A 2 0.63 1.01 36.52
N ASN A 3 1.45 0.03 36.14
CA ASN A 3 2.82 0.29 35.73
C ASN A 3 2.77 1.00 34.37
N LYS A 4 3.23 2.26 34.32
CA LYS A 4 3.17 3.10 33.11
C LYS A 4 3.86 2.45 31.89
N ASP A 5 4.86 1.59 32.14
CA ASP A 5 5.54 0.85 31.08
C ASP A 5 4.65 -0.22 30.44
N ILE A 6 3.74 -0.83 31.21
CA ILE A 6 2.83 -1.89 30.72
C ILE A 6 1.71 -1.29 29.86
N GLN A 7 1.11 -0.17 30.30
CA GLN A 7 0.11 0.55 29.50
C GLN A 7 0.69 1.00 28.16
N ARG A 8 1.90 1.58 28.17
CA ARG A 8 2.56 2.04 26.96
C ARG A 8 2.78 0.93 25.92
N GLU A 9 3.10 -0.29 26.36
CA GLU A 9 3.24 -1.43 25.45
C GLU A 9 1.90 -1.90 24.87
N GLU A 10 0.82 -1.81 25.65
CA GLU A 10 -0.53 -2.17 25.25
C GLU A 10 -1.04 -1.22 24.15
N ASP A 11 -0.87 0.10 24.32
CA ASP A 11 -1.32 1.12 23.35
C ASP A 11 -0.53 1.03 22.05
N LEU A 12 0.79 0.82 22.14
CA LEU A 12 1.63 0.62 20.97
C LEU A 12 1.25 -0.64 20.19
N ASN A 13 0.77 -1.67 20.89
CA ASN A 13 0.25 -2.88 20.24
C ASN A 13 -1.11 -2.63 19.62
N GLU A 14 -1.97 -1.82 20.24
CA GLU A 14 -3.26 -1.42 19.69
C GLU A 14 -3.07 -0.60 18.39
N ILE A 15 -2.20 0.42 18.40
CA ILE A 15 -1.83 1.22 17.22
C ILE A 15 -1.25 0.33 16.10
N LYS A 16 -0.36 -0.62 16.45
CA LYS A 16 0.19 -1.59 15.49
C LYS A 16 -0.87 -2.53 14.91
N SER A 17 -1.84 -2.95 15.72
CA SER A 17 -2.86 -3.91 15.31
C SER A 17 -3.95 -3.27 14.44
N ALA A 18 -4.33 -2.03 14.75
CA ALA A 18 -5.40 -1.30 14.08
C ALA A 18 -4.92 -0.60 12.80
N TYR A 19 -3.73 0.02 12.82
CA TYR A 19 -3.35 1.00 11.79
C TYR A 19 -2.13 0.63 10.95
N LYS A 20 -1.41 -0.47 11.25
CA LYS A 20 -0.22 -0.83 10.48
C LYS A 20 -0.59 -1.11 9.01
N PRO A 21 -0.13 -0.28 8.06
CA PRO A 21 -0.49 -0.48 6.65
C PRO A 21 0.10 -1.78 6.14
N ARG A 22 -0.73 -2.64 5.53
CA ARG A 22 -0.28 -3.93 5.00
C ARG A 22 0.29 -3.75 3.59
N LEU A 23 1.55 -4.15 3.41
CA LEU A 23 2.23 -4.18 2.10
C LEU A 23 1.64 -5.19 1.11
N PHE A 24 0.86 -6.15 1.60
CA PHE A 24 0.31 -7.22 0.76
C PHE A 24 -0.53 -6.68 -0.40
N LEU A 25 -1.45 -5.76 -0.12
CA LEU A 25 -2.38 -5.23 -1.12
C LEU A 25 -1.66 -4.47 -2.26
N PRO A 26 -0.80 -3.46 -2.00
CA PRO A 26 -0.10 -2.77 -3.09
C PRO A 26 0.80 -3.69 -3.92
N VAL A 27 1.46 -4.66 -3.28
CA VAL A 27 2.33 -5.61 -3.99
C VAL A 27 1.50 -6.57 -4.85
N TYR A 28 0.44 -7.15 -4.29
CA TYR A 28 -0.42 -8.09 -5.01
C TYR A 28 -1.12 -7.43 -6.21
N THR A 29 -1.65 -6.22 -6.02
CA THR A 29 -2.24 -5.45 -7.12
C THR A 29 -1.21 -5.14 -8.21
N SER A 30 0.02 -4.77 -7.84
CA SER A 30 1.07 -4.52 -8.83
C SER A 30 1.40 -5.74 -9.68
N ILE A 31 1.47 -6.94 -9.07
CA ILE A 31 1.71 -8.20 -9.78
C ILE A 31 0.61 -8.47 -10.82
N ILE A 32 -0.66 -8.30 -10.44
CA ILE A 32 -1.79 -8.47 -11.36
C ILE A 32 -1.74 -7.46 -12.50
N CYS A 33 -1.49 -6.19 -12.17
CA CYS A 33 -1.46 -5.10 -13.13
C CYS A 33 -0.28 -5.17 -14.12
N ILE A 34 0.76 -5.95 -13.82
CA ILE A 34 1.89 -6.20 -14.73
C ILE A 34 1.53 -7.23 -15.82
N ALA A 35 0.59 -8.14 -15.58
CA ALA A 35 0.26 -9.21 -16.53
C ALA A 35 -0.09 -8.72 -17.95
N PRO A 36 -0.90 -7.65 -18.15
CA PRO A 36 -1.17 -7.10 -19.47
C PRO A 36 0.08 -6.55 -20.18
N TYR A 37 1.04 -6.01 -19.42
CA TYR A 37 2.31 -5.52 -19.98
C TYR A 37 3.23 -6.67 -20.42
N LEU A 38 3.26 -7.76 -19.66
CA LEU A 38 3.97 -8.97 -20.06
C LEU A 38 3.36 -9.56 -21.32
N HIS A 39 2.03 -9.59 -21.41
CA HIS A 39 1.36 -10.05 -22.62
C HIS A 39 1.67 -9.15 -23.82
N LEU A 40 1.62 -7.83 -23.63
CA LEU A 40 1.99 -6.87 -24.67
C LEU A 40 3.44 -7.03 -25.15
N LEU A 41 4.37 -7.31 -24.24
CA LEU A 41 5.77 -7.57 -24.58
C LEU A 41 5.92 -8.86 -25.39
N LEU A 42 5.17 -9.92 -25.04
CA LEU A 42 5.15 -11.16 -25.82
C LEU A 42 4.63 -10.90 -27.24
N ASP A 43 3.53 -10.17 -27.40
CA ASP A 43 2.99 -9.84 -28.73
C ASP A 43 4.00 -9.09 -29.59
N ILE A 44 4.77 -8.16 -29.01
CA ILE A 44 5.85 -7.43 -29.71
C ILE A 44 6.98 -8.37 -30.14
N VAL A 45 7.43 -9.25 -29.25
CA VAL A 45 8.54 -10.19 -29.52
C VAL A 45 8.13 -11.27 -30.54
N SER A 46 6.85 -11.65 -30.54
CA SER A 46 6.28 -12.64 -31.47
C SER A 46 5.81 -12.04 -32.80
N GLU A 47 5.97 -10.73 -33.01
CA GLU A 47 5.49 -10.00 -34.20
C GLU A 47 3.96 -10.08 -34.43
N GLU A 48 3.19 -10.34 -33.37
CA GLU A 48 1.72 -10.46 -33.41
C GLU A 48 1.04 -9.09 -33.23
N TYR A 49 1.16 -8.22 -34.23
CA TYR A 49 0.70 -6.83 -34.13
C TYR A 49 -0.82 -6.63 -34.22
N ASP A 50 -1.58 -7.65 -34.68
CA ASP A 50 -3.02 -7.56 -34.92
C ASP A 50 -3.82 -7.16 -33.67
N ARG A 51 -3.31 -7.51 -32.48
CA ARG A 51 -3.98 -7.27 -31.20
C ARG A 51 -3.27 -6.23 -30.33
N LEU A 52 -2.14 -5.70 -30.77
CA LEU A 52 -1.25 -4.82 -30.01
C LEU A 52 -1.99 -3.61 -29.44
N LEU A 53 -2.81 -2.94 -30.26
CA LEU A 53 -3.58 -1.76 -29.84
C LEU A 53 -4.58 -2.12 -28.72
N THR A 54 -5.24 -3.27 -28.85
CA THR A 54 -6.23 -3.73 -27.87
C THR A 54 -5.58 -4.04 -26.53
N VAL A 55 -4.45 -4.75 -26.55
CA VAL A 55 -3.71 -5.07 -25.33
C VAL A 55 -3.10 -3.80 -24.71
N ALA A 56 -2.64 -2.84 -25.52
CA ALA A 56 -2.14 -1.55 -25.04
C ALA A 56 -3.22 -0.74 -24.31
N LEU A 57 -4.45 -0.71 -24.85
CA LEU A 57 -5.59 -0.03 -24.22
C LEU A 57 -6.00 -0.69 -22.90
N ILE A 58 -5.81 -2.00 -22.75
CA ILE A 58 -6.06 -2.73 -21.50
C ILE A 58 -4.93 -2.50 -20.50
N ALA A 59 -3.68 -2.44 -20.97
CA ALA A 59 -2.52 -2.25 -20.12
C ALA A 59 -2.45 -0.82 -19.55
N ALA A 60 -2.63 0.21 -20.39
CA ALA A 60 -2.53 1.62 -19.99
C ALA A 60 -3.24 1.99 -18.66
N PRO A 61 -4.51 1.63 -18.41
CA PRO A 61 -5.18 1.97 -17.15
C PRO A 61 -4.59 1.24 -15.93
N THR A 62 -3.91 0.11 -16.08
CA THR A 62 -3.37 -0.62 -14.93
C THR A 62 -2.20 0.12 -14.26
N ILE A 63 -1.43 0.93 -15.01
CA ILE A 63 -0.46 1.87 -14.39
C ILE A 63 -1.16 2.89 -13.49
N ALA A 64 -2.31 3.42 -13.90
CA ALA A 64 -3.06 4.37 -13.06
C ALA A 64 -3.56 3.69 -11.78
N VAL A 65 -4.00 2.43 -11.87
CA VAL A 65 -4.39 1.63 -10.69
C VAL A 65 -3.20 1.43 -9.74
N ILE A 66 -2.03 1.04 -10.26
CA ILE A 66 -0.81 0.90 -9.47
C ILE A 66 -0.50 2.22 -8.76
N ALA A 67 -0.51 3.33 -9.49
CA ALA A 67 -0.21 4.65 -8.94
C ALA A 67 -1.15 5.01 -7.78
N VAL A 68 -2.47 4.88 -7.97
CA VAL A 68 -3.47 5.17 -6.93
C VAL A 68 -3.27 4.31 -5.69
N VAL A 69 -3.04 3.01 -5.87
CA VAL A 69 -2.87 2.06 -4.75
C VAL A 69 -1.61 2.39 -3.95
N TRP A 70 -0.49 2.68 -4.62
CA TRP A 70 0.74 3.08 -3.96
C TRP A 70 0.67 4.46 -3.31
N THR A 71 -0.02 5.42 -3.92
CA THR A 71 -0.28 6.73 -3.32
C THR A 71 -1.09 6.58 -2.04
N ARG A 72 -2.17 5.78 -2.06
CA ARG A 72 -2.98 5.51 -0.86
C ARG A 72 -2.18 4.82 0.23
N TYR A 73 -1.40 3.79 -0.12
CA TYR A 73 -0.52 3.11 0.84
C TYR A 73 0.49 4.08 1.46
N SER A 74 1.09 4.95 0.65
CA SER A 74 2.06 5.94 1.12
C SER A 74 1.42 6.95 2.07
N TYR A 75 0.18 7.36 1.82
CA TYR A 75 -0.58 8.22 2.73
C TYR A 75 -0.82 7.52 4.07
N GLN A 76 -1.31 6.28 4.06
CA GLN A 76 -1.53 5.48 5.27
C GLN A 76 -0.24 5.27 6.08
N VAL A 77 0.90 5.05 5.41
CA VAL A 77 2.20 4.93 6.09
C VAL A 77 2.63 6.25 6.75
N LYS A 78 2.36 7.39 6.10
CA LYS A 78 2.66 8.70 6.68
C LYS A 78 1.77 8.98 7.89
N GLU A 79 0.48 8.68 7.79
CA GLU A 79 -0.49 8.84 8.86
C GLU A 79 -0.15 7.95 10.07
N TYR A 80 0.09 6.66 9.85
CA TYR A 80 0.54 5.73 10.89
C TYR A 80 1.83 6.21 11.58
N LYS A 81 2.83 6.68 10.81
CA LYS A 81 4.08 7.20 11.40
C LYS A 81 3.83 8.46 12.22
N LYS A 82 2.91 9.32 11.77
CA LYS A 82 2.54 10.53 12.48
C LYS A 82 1.86 10.18 13.79
N GLU A 83 0.85 9.32 13.79
CA GLU A 83 0.14 8.89 15.01
C GLU A 83 1.07 8.23 16.02
N VAL A 84 1.96 7.34 15.57
CA VAL A 84 2.96 6.71 16.46
C VAL A 84 3.90 7.77 17.06
N ASN A 85 4.36 8.74 16.26
CA ASN A 85 5.25 9.79 16.75
C ASN A 85 4.53 10.75 17.70
N ASP A 86 3.29 11.12 17.40
CA ASP A 86 2.46 12.00 18.21
C ASP A 86 2.18 11.34 19.58
N TYR A 87 1.81 10.05 19.59
CA TYR A 87 1.67 9.26 20.83
C TYR A 87 2.98 9.16 21.63
N LEU A 88 4.12 8.94 20.96
CA LEU A 88 5.42 8.88 21.65
C LEU A 88 5.86 10.22 22.22
N ALA A 89 5.42 11.34 21.64
CA ALA A 89 5.76 12.69 22.07
C ALA A 89 4.89 13.17 23.23
N ASP A 90 3.58 12.87 23.20
CA ASP A 90 2.63 13.27 24.23
C ASP A 90 1.53 12.21 24.44
N PRO A 91 1.82 11.15 25.22
CA PRO A 91 0.88 10.06 25.45
C PRO A 91 -0.33 10.47 26.30
N GLU A 92 -0.27 11.58 27.04
CA GLU A 92 -1.37 12.05 27.89
C GLU A 92 -2.50 12.72 27.09
N ASN A 93 -2.24 13.10 25.83
CA ASN A 93 -3.23 13.71 24.92
C ASN A 93 -4.04 12.69 24.10
N TYR A 94 -3.78 11.40 24.28
CA TYR A 94 -4.51 10.32 23.64
C TYR A 94 -5.42 9.64 24.66
N ASP A 95 -6.69 10.04 24.70
CA ASP A 95 -7.76 9.30 25.39
C ASP A 95 -8.12 8.09 24.52
N TRP A 96 -7.59 6.92 24.85
CA TRP A 96 -8.06 5.62 24.37
C TRP A 96 -8.75 4.87 25.50
#